data_AF-A0A679HUQ4-F1
#
_entry.id   AF-A0A679HUQ4-F1
#
_cell.length_a   1.000
_cell.length_b   1.000
_cell.length_c   1.000
_cell.angle_alpha   90.00
_cell.angle_beta   90.00
_cell.angle_gamma   90.00
#
_symmetry.space_group_name_H-M   'P 1'
#
loop_
_entity.id
_entity.type
_entity.pdbx_description
1 polymer ?
#
loop_
_entity_poly.entity_id
_entity_poly.type
_entity_poly.pdbx_seq_one_letter_code
_entity_poly.pdbx_strand_id
1 'polypeptide(L)' 'MVVDPIALLFNGLEKLGPGDNVHTEHVLRTLARQTFKVIVDAGCGTGRQTLVLAKTLRTLVHAVDSHEPFLADLIRRAEE' A
#
# COMPACT_ATOMS: atom_id res chain seq x y z
N MET A 1 -9.34 -25.88 -14.91
CA MET A 1 -9.25 -24.42 -14.62
C MET A 1 -7.99 -24.19 -13.82
N VAL A 2 -7.14 -23.28 -14.27
CA VAL A 2 -6.02 -22.81 -13.44
C VAL A 2 -6.64 -21.83 -12.44
N VAL A 3 -6.56 -22.16 -11.16
CA VAL A 3 -7.00 -21.26 -10.08
C VAL A 3 -5.87 -20.30 -9.81
N ASP A 4 -6.14 -18.99 -9.80
CA ASP A 4 -5.19 -18.00 -9.33
C ASP A 4 -5.07 -18.13 -7.80
N PRO A 5 -3.93 -18.58 -7.26
CA PRO A 5 -3.77 -18.78 -5.83
C PRO A 5 -3.81 -17.47 -5.05
N ILE A 6 -3.44 -16.34 -5.66
CA ILE A 6 -3.49 -15.04 -5.01
C ILE A 6 -4.94 -14.62 -4.84
N ALA A 7 -5.74 -14.67 -5.91
CA ALA A 7 -7.17 -14.43 -5.82
C ALA A 7 -7.87 -15.37 -4.84
N LEU A 8 -7.50 -16.66 -4.81
CA LEU A 8 -8.09 -17.63 -3.89
C LEU A 8 -7.85 -17.27 -2.41
N LEU A 9 -6.65 -16.77 -2.07
CA LEU A 9 -6.26 -16.49 -0.70
C LEU A 9 -6.66 -15.08 -0.22
N PHE A 10 -6.69 -14.12 -1.13
CA PHE A 10 -6.68 -12.70 -0.76
C PHE A 10 -7.88 -11.90 -1.28
N ASN A 11 -8.65 -12.43 -2.24
CA ASN A 11 -9.76 -11.67 -2.80
C ASN A 11 -10.83 -11.36 -1.75
N GLY A 12 -11.31 -10.12 -1.72
CA GLY A 12 -12.29 -9.64 -0.74
C GLY A 12 -11.74 -9.37 0.66
N LEU A 13 -10.45 -9.62 0.92
CA LEU A 13 -9.85 -9.24 2.19
C LEU A 13 -9.55 -7.73 2.21
N GLU A 14 -10.03 -7.05 3.25
CA GLU A 14 -9.67 -5.65 3.53
C GLU A 14 -8.17 -5.49 3.84
N LYS A 15 -7.53 -6.59 4.27
CA LYS A 15 -6.16 -6.61 4.74
C LYS A 15 -5.43 -7.87 4.27
N LEU A 16 -4.33 -7.65 3.55
CA LEU A 16 -3.51 -8.73 2.95
C LEU A 16 -2.37 -9.23 3.84
N GLY A 17 -2.16 -8.62 5.01
CA GLY A 17 -1.12 -9.01 5.96
C GLY A 17 -1.24 -8.28 7.31
N PRO A 18 -0.42 -8.61 8.31
CA PRO A 18 -0.44 -7.95 9.62
C PRO A 18 -0.26 -6.41 9.56
N GLY A 19 -0.59 -5.74 10.67
CA GLY A 19 -0.49 -4.28 10.81
C GLY A 19 -1.79 -3.53 10.49
N ASP A 20 -1.77 -2.21 10.73
CA ASP A 20 -2.85 -1.25 10.47
C ASP A 20 -2.26 0.16 10.23
N ASN A 21 -3.12 1.17 10.06
CA ASN A 21 -2.68 2.55 9.81
C ASN A 21 -1.93 3.16 10.98
N VAL A 22 -2.29 2.83 12.23
CA VAL A 22 -1.64 3.36 13.45
C VAL A 22 -0.18 2.91 13.50
N HIS A 23 0.11 1.67 13.12
CA HIS A 23 1.48 1.17 13.03
C HIS A 23 2.29 1.91 11.96
N THR A 24 1.71 2.13 10.77
CA THR A 24 2.36 2.90 9.70
C THR A 24 2.70 4.32 10.16
N GLU A 25 1.73 5.03 10.73
CA GLU A 25 1.95 6.40 11.22
C GLU A 25 2.96 6.44 12.38
N HIS A 26 2.95 5.45 13.28
CA HIS A 26 3.91 5.37 14.37
C HIS A 26 5.34 5.30 13.83
N VAL A 27 5.60 4.42 12.86
CA VAL A 27 6.92 4.33 12.23
C VAL A 27 7.28 5.63 11.52
N LEU A 28 6.36 6.27 10.80
CA LEU A 28 6.64 7.56 10.16
C LEU A 28 7.03 8.66 11.15
N ARG A 29 6.46 8.65 12.37
CA ARG A 29 6.82 9.61 13.43
C ARG A 29 8.20 9.38 14.03
N THR A 30 8.78 8.18 13.90
CA THR A 30 10.14 7.90 14.40
C THR A 30 11.24 8.23 13.40
N LEU A 31 10.89 8.46 12.13
CA LEU A 31 11.84 8.87 11.10
C LEU A 31 12.33 10.31 11.32
N ALA A 32 13.57 10.58 10.91
CA ALA A 32 14.10 11.93 10.90
C ALA A 32 13.21 12.85 10.04
N ARG A 33 12.95 14.08 10.53
CA ARG A 33 12.15 15.06 9.81
C ARG A 33 12.94 15.55 8.59
N GLN A 34 12.61 15.00 7.43
CA GLN A 34 13.20 15.38 6.15
C GLN A 34 12.16 15.25 5.03
N THR A 35 12.44 15.89 3.90
CA THR A 35 11.68 15.66 2.66
C THR A 35 12.29 14.48 1.92
N PHE A 36 11.48 13.45 1.67
CA PHE A 36 11.89 12.31 0.85
C PHE A 36 11.71 12.68 -0.63
N LYS A 37 12.76 12.55 -1.44
CA LYS A 37 12.68 12.84 -2.88
C LYS A 37 11.98 11.73 -3.66
N VAL A 38 12.15 10.49 -3.20
CA VAL A 38 11.59 9.28 -3.81
C VAL A 38 11.12 8.38 -2.69
N ILE A 39 9.90 7.87 -2.81
CA ILE A 39 9.32 6.90 -1.89
C ILE A 39 8.82 5.74 -2.74
N VAL A 40 9.19 4.51 -2.37
CA VAL A 40 8.73 3.28 -3.01
C VAL A 40 8.08 2.40 -1.95
N ASP A 41 6.87 1.91 -2.23
CA ASP A 41 6.21 0.86 -1.45
C ASP A 41 6.21 -0.42 -2.29
N ALA A 42 7.12 -1.34 -1.96
CA ALA A 42 7.36 -2.56 -2.73
C ALA A 42 6.59 -3.75 -2.13
N GLY A 43 5.78 -4.41 -2.95
CA GLY A 43 4.79 -5.38 -2.48
C GLY A 43 3.60 -4.66 -1.83
N CYS A 44 3.12 -3.58 -2.46
CA CYS A 44 2.14 -2.69 -1.85
C CYS A 44 0.76 -3.33 -1.65
N GLY A 45 0.46 -4.44 -2.34
CA GLY A 45 -0.87 -5.03 -2.37
C GLY A 45 -1.93 -4.01 -2.77
N THR A 46 -3.12 -4.06 -2.14
CA THR A 46 -4.20 -3.07 -2.33
C THR A 46 -3.89 -1.70 -1.69
N GLY A 47 -2.66 -1.51 -1.21
CA GLY A 47 -2.09 -0.22 -0.86
C GLY A 47 -2.71 0.54 0.30
N ARG A 48 -3.30 -0.16 1.30
CA ARG A 48 -3.81 0.49 2.52
C ARG A 48 -2.74 1.37 3.17
N GLN A 49 -1.55 0.81 3.39
CA GLN A 49 -0.40 1.53 3.94
C GLN A 49 0.16 2.56 2.96
N THR A 50 0.11 2.30 1.65
CA THR A 50 0.55 3.24 0.62
C THR A 50 -0.21 4.56 0.69
N LEU A 51 -1.54 4.49 0.86
CA LEU A 51 -2.38 5.69 1.00
C LEU A 51 -2.05 6.45 2.29
N VAL A 52 -1.71 5.76 3.38
CA VAL A 52 -1.24 6.40 4.63
C VAL A 52 0.11 7.09 4.38
N LEU A 53 1.07 6.41 3.74
CA LEU A 53 2.37 7.00 3.38
C LEU A 53 2.17 8.31 2.57
N ALA A 54 1.37 8.27 1.51
CA ALA A 54 1.11 9.42 0.65
C ALA A 54 0.45 10.58 1.41
N LYS A 55 -0.57 10.30 2.23
CA LYS A 55 -1.29 11.31 3.02
C LYS A 55 -0.40 11.95 4.09
N THR A 56 0.40 11.15 4.80
CA THR A 56 1.26 11.62 5.89
C THR A 56 2.48 12.37 5.36
N LEU A 57 3.15 11.85 4.33
CA LEU A 57 4.39 12.42 3.80
C LEU A 57 4.16 13.52 2.75
N ARG A 58 2.93 13.65 2.24
CA ARG A 58 2.54 14.61 1.20
C ARG A 58 3.51 14.62 0.02
N THR A 59 3.96 13.44 -0.36
CA THR A 59 4.99 13.19 -1.36
C THR A 59 4.49 12.05 -2.25
N LEU A 60 4.83 12.09 -3.53
CA LEU A 60 4.52 11.00 -4.46
C LEU A 60 5.12 9.67 -3.94
N VAL A 61 4.28 8.65 -3.86
CA VAL A 61 4.68 7.28 -3.50
C VAL A 61 4.57 6.41 -4.74
N HIS A 62 5.66 5.76 -5.12
CA HIS A 62 5.68 4.76 -6.17
C HIS A 62 5.26 3.41 -5.59
N ALA A 63 4.01 3.02 -5.81
CA ALA A 63 3.45 1.74 -5.37
C ALA A 63 3.79 0.65 -6.40
N VAL A 64 4.39 -0.44 -5.97
CA VAL A 64 4.83 -1.54 -6.84
C VAL A 64 4.33 -2.86 -6.27
N ASP A 65 3.64 -3.65 -7.10
CA ASP A 65 3.22 -5.01 -6.80
C ASP A 65 3.27 -5.87 -8.06
N SER A 66 3.44 -7.19 -7.90
CA SER A 66 3.45 -8.13 -9.03
C SER A 66 2.04 -8.58 -9.42
N HIS A 67 1.02 -8.31 -8.59
CA HIS A 67 -0.36 -8.69 -8.85
C HIS A 67 -1.20 -7.49 -9.31
N GLU A 68 -1.41 -7.39 -10.63
CA GLU A 68 -2.13 -6.27 -11.27
C GLU A 68 -3.51 -5.96 -10.66
N PRO A 69 -4.37 -6.95 -10.28
CA PRO A 69 -5.66 -6.65 -9.65
C PRO A 69 -5.55 -5.83 -8.35
N PHE A 70 -4.48 -5.99 -7.58
CA PHE A 70 -4.26 -5.19 -6.39
C PHE A 70 -3.93 -3.74 -6.72
N LEU A 71 -3.13 -3.52 -7.76
CA LEU A 71 -2.80 -2.18 -8.24
C LEU A 71 -4.05 -1.48 -8.80
N ALA A 72 -4.95 -2.21 -9.46
CA ALA A 72 -6.22 -1.67 -9.95
C ALA A 72 -7.11 -1.16 -8.79
N ASP A 73 -7.22 -1.91 -7.68
CA ASP A 73 -7.96 -1.45 -6.49
C ASP A 73 -7.29 -0.24 -5.84
N LEU A 74 -5.95 -0.25 -5.75
CA LEU A 74 -5.19 0.88 -5.20
C LEU A 74 -5.41 2.16 -6.02
N ILE A 75 -5.32 2.09 -7.35
CA ILE A 75 -5.56 3.24 -8.24
C ILE A 75 -6.97 3.79 -8.01
N ARG A 76 -7.98 2.92 -8.03
CA ARG A 76 -9.38 3.30 -7.81
C ARG A 76 -9.57 4.05 -6.49
N ARG A 77 -8.95 3.57 -5.41
CA ARG A 77 -9.05 4.19 -4.06
C ARG A 77 -8.18 5.43 -3.88
N ALA A 78 -7.18 5.64 -4.73
CA ALA A 78 -6.37 6.83 -4.73
C ALA A 78 -7.06 8.01 -5.44
N GLU A 79 -8.06 7.73 -6.28
CA GLU A 79 -8.88 8.71 -6.99
C GLU A 79 -10.10 9.20 -6.19
N GLU A 80 -10.44 8.51 -5.09
CA GLU A 80 -11.48 8.90 -4.12
C GLU A 80 -11.03 10.03 -3.17
#